data_AF-A0A2S2PSG5-F1
#
_entry.id   AF-A0A2S2PSG5-F1
#
_cell.length_a   1.000
_cell.length_b   1.000
_cell.length_c   1.000
_cell.angle_alpha   90.00
_cell.angle_beta   90.00
_cell.angle_gamma   90.00
#
_symmetry.space_group_name_H-M   'P 1'
#
loop_
_entity.id
_entity.type
_entity.pdbx_description
1 polymer ?
#
loop_
_entity_poly.entity_id
_entity_poly.type
_entity_poly.pdbx_seq_one_letter_code
_entity_poly.pdbx_strand_id
1 'polypeptide(L)'
;MKRQNVRTLSLVVCTFTYLLVGAAVFDALESETERKRWNHLLELKQALVRKYSISEDDYRMMEVAIIENKPHKAGPQWKFAGAFYFSTVVLAMIGYGHSTPVTIGGKAFCMAYAMVGIPLGLIMFQSIGERLNKFASVVIRRAKQYLKCKKEEATEMNLMFATGLLSSVIITTGAAVFSKYEGWSYFDSFYYCFVTLTTIGFGDYVALQIYISLIREVVHRIDIKLLNTFNNYSLNIKLFLITKKILNNSSRNDLTFEFIFPYF
;
A
#
# COMPACT_ATOMS: atom_id res chain seq x y z
N MET A 1 38.68 31.34 11.08
CA MET A 1 37.25 31.00 11.30
C MET A 1 37.11 30.14 12.54
N LYS A 2 36.05 30.29 13.34
CA LYS A 2 35.79 29.40 14.49
C LYS A 2 35.60 27.96 14.03
N ARG A 3 36.09 26.97 14.79
CA ARG A 3 36.01 25.53 14.46
C ARG A 3 34.58 25.06 14.14
N GLN A 4 33.57 25.64 14.82
CA GLN A 4 32.15 25.37 14.56
C GLN A 4 31.72 25.82 13.17
N ASN A 5 32.10 27.04 12.76
CA ASN A 5 31.77 27.59 11.44
C ASN A 5 32.42 26.76 10.32
N VAL A 6 33.67 26.32 10.53
CA VAL A 6 34.37 25.45 9.58
C VAL A 6 33.64 24.11 9.45
N ARG A 7 33.26 23.47 10.57
CA ARG A 7 32.50 22.21 10.56
C ARG A 7 31.17 22.36 9.82
N THR A 8 30.41 23.41 10.11
CA THR A 8 29.12 23.66 9.44
C THR A 8 29.31 23.88 7.95
N LEU A 9 30.28 24.71 7.55
CA LEU A 9 30.57 24.95 6.13
C LEU A 9 31.01 23.67 5.41
N SER A 10 31.87 22.87 6.04
CA SER A 10 32.30 21.56 5.49
C SER A 10 31.12 20.62 5.29
N LEU A 11 30.19 20.53 6.25
CA LEU A 11 28.98 19.70 6.11
C LEU A 11 28.10 20.19 4.96
N VAL A 12 27.89 21.50 4.84
CA VAL A 12 27.10 22.07 3.73
C VAL A 12 27.72 21.73 2.38
N VAL A 13 29.04 21.92 2.24
CA VAL A 13 29.76 21.60 0.99
C VAL A 13 29.66 20.11 0.68
N CYS A 14 29.90 19.23 1.67
CA CYS A 14 29.79 17.77 1.48
C CYS A 14 28.37 17.32 1.10
N THR A 15 27.33 17.87 1.72
CA THR A 15 25.94 17.53 1.37
C THR A 15 25.62 18.00 -0.05
N PHE A 16 26.05 19.20 -0.43
CA PHE A 16 25.79 19.72 -1.77
C PHE A 16 26.52 18.90 -2.84
N THR A 17 27.78 18.53 -2.62
CA THR A 17 28.50 17.65 -3.55
C THR A 17 27.90 16.26 -3.62
N TYR A 18 27.42 15.70 -2.50
CA TYR A 18 26.70 14.42 -2.48
C TYR A 18 25.42 14.47 -3.33
N LEU A 19 24.65 15.56 -3.24
CA LEU A 19 23.46 15.77 -4.08
C LEU A 19 23.81 15.88 -5.57
N LEU A 20 24.88 16.59 -5.93
CA LEU A 20 25.33 16.71 -7.32
C LEU A 20 25.75 15.36 -7.90
N VAL A 21 26.51 14.57 -7.14
CA VAL A 21 26.90 13.22 -7.56
C VAL A 21 25.66 12.33 -7.71
N GLY A 22 24.73 12.38 -6.76
CA GLY A 22 23.46 11.66 -6.85
C GLY A 22 22.67 12.03 -8.10
N ALA A 23 22.52 13.32 -8.39
CA ALA A 23 21.83 13.81 -9.58
C ALA A 23 22.46 13.30 -10.88
N ALA A 24 23.80 13.35 -10.98
CA ALA A 24 24.51 12.86 -12.16
C ALA A 24 24.34 11.34 -12.35
N VAL A 25 24.39 10.56 -11.26
CA VAL A 25 24.20 9.11 -11.32
C VAL A 25 22.75 8.75 -11.69
N PHE A 26 21.76 9.39 -11.08
CA PHE A 26 20.35 9.13 -11.43
C PHE A 26 20.02 9.53 -12.86
N ASP A 27 20.53 10.66 -13.35
CA ASP A 27 20.38 11.07 -14.76
C ASP A 27 20.99 10.03 -15.71
N ALA A 28 22.20 9.54 -15.41
CA ALA A 28 22.86 8.53 -16.22
C ALA A 28 22.13 7.18 -16.25
N LEU A 29 21.46 6.79 -15.15
CA LEU A 29 20.78 5.51 -15.02
C LEU A 29 19.33 5.52 -15.52
N GLU A 30 18.59 6.60 -15.29
CA GLU A 30 17.13 6.63 -15.50
C GLU A 30 16.70 7.40 -16.76
N SER A 31 17.44 8.44 -17.19
CA SER A 31 16.95 9.37 -18.22
C SER A 31 16.72 8.72 -19.59
N GLU A 32 17.55 7.76 -19.99
CA GLU A 32 17.33 7.05 -21.25
C GLU A 32 16.09 6.14 -21.19
N THR A 33 15.92 5.43 -20.07
CA THR A 33 14.79 4.52 -19.83
C THR A 33 13.48 5.30 -19.78
N GLU A 34 13.45 6.44 -19.08
CA GLU A 34 12.30 7.33 -19.03
C GLU A 34 11.91 7.81 -20.44
N ARG A 35 12.88 8.30 -21.22
CA ARG A 35 12.63 8.79 -22.59
C ARG A 35 12.07 7.70 -23.50
N LYS A 36 12.60 6.48 -23.43
CA LYS A 36 12.09 5.32 -24.20
C LYS A 36 10.64 5.00 -23.80
N ARG A 37 10.37 4.97 -22.49
CA ARG A 37 9.02 4.71 -21.96
C ARG A 37 8.04 5.80 -22.39
N TRP A 38 8.44 7.07 -22.32
CA TRP A 38 7.64 8.20 -22.77
C TRP A 38 7.26 8.09 -24.25
N ASN A 39 8.24 7.84 -25.11
CA ASN A 39 8.01 7.68 -26.55
C ASN A 39 7.07 6.51 -26.85
N HIS A 40 7.28 5.37 -26.18
CA HIS A 40 6.40 4.21 -26.32
C HIS A 40 4.95 4.50 -25.89
N LEU A 41 4.76 5.19 -24.75
CA LEU A 41 3.42 5.60 -24.29
C LEU A 41 2.75 6.58 -25.26
N LEU A 42 3.52 7.49 -25.85
CA LEU A 42 3.02 8.45 -26.85
C LEU A 42 2.58 7.73 -28.14
N GLU A 43 3.35 6.76 -28.60
CA GLU A 43 2.99 5.90 -29.75
C GLU A 43 1.70 5.11 -29.47
N LEU A 44 1.59 4.49 -28.29
CA LEU A 44 0.38 3.77 -27.87
C LEU A 44 -0.83 4.70 -27.79
N LYS A 45 -0.67 5.90 -27.22
CA LYS A 45 -1.72 6.92 -27.19
C LYS A 45 -2.19 7.23 -28.61
N GLN A 46 -1.29 7.56 -29.52
CA GLN A 46 -1.62 7.92 -30.89
C GLN A 46 -2.30 6.77 -31.65
N ALA A 47 -1.82 5.54 -31.45
CA ALA A 47 -2.41 4.35 -32.06
C ALA A 47 -3.85 4.12 -31.58
N LEU A 48 -4.14 4.29 -30.27
CA LEU A 48 -5.48 4.15 -29.71
C LEU A 48 -6.44 5.23 -30.21
N VAL A 49 -6.00 6.49 -30.19
CA VAL A 49 -6.78 7.64 -30.66
C VAL A 49 -7.17 7.47 -32.13
N ARG A 50 -6.23 7.04 -32.98
CA ARG A 50 -6.50 6.78 -34.40
C ARG A 50 -7.42 5.58 -34.60
N LYS A 51 -7.17 4.47 -33.90
CA LYS A 51 -7.92 3.21 -34.05
C LYS A 51 -9.40 3.36 -33.68
N TYR A 52 -9.70 4.16 -32.65
CA TYR A 52 -11.06 4.34 -32.14
C TYR A 52 -11.66 5.72 -32.44
N SER A 53 -10.96 6.55 -33.23
CA SER A 53 -11.39 7.91 -33.60
C SER A 53 -11.84 8.75 -32.39
N ILE A 54 -11.08 8.69 -31.29
CA ILE A 54 -11.38 9.38 -30.03
C ILE A 54 -11.00 10.86 -30.17
N SER A 55 -11.84 11.77 -29.70
CA SER A 55 -11.47 13.20 -29.64
C SER A 55 -10.41 13.46 -28.55
N GLU A 56 -9.60 14.52 -28.67
CA GLU A 56 -8.61 14.85 -27.63
C GLU A 56 -9.25 15.25 -26.30
N ASP A 57 -10.51 15.73 -26.30
CA ASP A 57 -11.24 16.04 -25.08
C ASP A 57 -11.77 14.76 -24.40
N ASP A 58 -12.31 13.82 -25.17
CA ASP A 58 -12.76 12.53 -24.64
C ASP A 58 -11.58 11.71 -24.09
N TYR A 59 -10.44 11.72 -24.78
CA TYR A 59 -9.23 11.06 -24.30
C TYR A 59 -8.77 11.65 -22.96
N ARG A 60 -8.80 12.98 -22.81
CA ARG A 60 -8.46 13.65 -21.54
C ARG A 60 -9.42 13.25 -20.42
N MET A 61 -10.72 13.17 -20.70
CA MET A 61 -11.70 12.71 -19.70
C MET A 61 -11.44 11.25 -19.29
N MET A 62 -11.10 10.39 -20.24
CA MET A 62 -10.70 9.00 -19.93
C MET A 62 -9.41 8.95 -19.11
N GLU A 63 -8.41 9.75 -19.44
CA GLU A 63 -7.14 9.84 -18.71
C GLU A 63 -7.37 10.27 -17.25
N VAL A 64 -8.15 11.33 -17.03
CA VAL A 64 -8.54 11.78 -15.69
C VAL A 64 -9.27 10.68 -14.94
N ALA A 65 -10.25 10.02 -15.57
CA ALA A 65 -10.98 8.93 -14.95
C ALA A 65 -10.06 7.74 -14.59
N ILE A 66 -9.06 7.43 -15.40
CA ILE A 66 -8.08 6.36 -15.12
C ILE A 66 -7.16 6.74 -13.96
N ILE A 67 -6.67 7.98 -13.93
CA ILE A 67 -5.79 8.49 -12.88
C ILE A 67 -6.52 8.51 -11.54
N GLU A 68 -7.74 9.05 -11.50
CA GLU A 68 -8.58 9.10 -10.29
C GLU A 68 -9.00 7.71 -9.82
N ASN A 69 -9.20 6.74 -10.72
CA ASN A 69 -9.50 5.36 -10.33
C ASN A 69 -8.29 4.56 -9.83
N LYS A 70 -7.06 4.97 -10.14
CA LYS A 70 -5.83 4.26 -9.75
C LYS A 70 -5.76 3.97 -8.23
N PRO A 71 -5.98 4.92 -7.30
CA PRO A 71 -5.99 4.63 -5.86
C PRO A 71 -7.15 3.72 -5.42
N HIS A 72 -8.25 3.69 -6.17
CA HIS A 72 -9.41 2.85 -5.89
C HIS A 72 -9.30 1.42 -6.43
N LYS A 73 -8.26 1.10 -7.22
CA LYS A 73 -8.02 -0.27 -7.72
C LYS A 73 -7.82 -1.29 -6.60
N ALA A 74 -7.25 -0.87 -5.48
CA ALA A 74 -7.08 -1.72 -4.30
C ALA A 74 -8.29 -1.72 -3.35
N GLY A 75 -9.40 -1.06 -3.72
CA GLY A 75 -10.66 -1.04 -2.97
C GLY A 75 -10.82 0.17 -2.04
N PRO A 76 -11.87 0.19 -1.21
CA PRO A 76 -12.10 1.27 -0.25
C PRO A 76 -11.04 1.25 0.85
N GLN A 77 -10.11 2.21 0.79
CA GLN A 77 -8.96 2.34 1.69
C GLN A 77 -9.35 2.81 3.10
N TRP A 78 -10.49 3.49 3.24
CA TRP A 78 -10.91 4.15 4.50
C TRP A 78 -11.86 3.28 5.35
N LYS A 79 -11.43 2.06 5.65
CA LYS A 79 -11.99 1.26 6.77
C LYS A 79 -11.01 1.29 7.95
N PHE A 80 -11.42 0.82 9.13
CA PHE A 80 -10.59 0.89 10.34
C PHE A 80 -9.15 0.38 10.14
N ALA A 81 -8.97 -0.76 9.47
CA ALA A 81 -7.64 -1.32 9.19
C ALA A 81 -6.78 -0.41 8.31
N GLY A 82 -7.35 0.15 7.23
CA GLY A 82 -6.64 1.08 6.36
C GLY A 82 -6.39 2.45 7.01
N ALA A 83 -7.33 2.94 7.83
CA ALA A 83 -7.15 4.14 8.63
C ALA A 83 -6.04 3.96 9.68
N PHE A 84 -5.97 2.81 10.34
CA PHE A 84 -4.90 2.48 11.29
C PHE A 84 -3.54 2.38 10.60
N TYR A 85 -3.48 1.76 9.41
CA TYR A 85 -2.28 1.73 8.58
C TYR A 85 -1.84 3.14 8.19
N PHE A 86 -2.75 3.97 7.69
CA PHE A 86 -2.49 5.39 7.38
C PHE A 86 -1.94 6.15 8.60
N SER A 87 -2.57 6.02 9.76
CA SER A 87 -2.12 6.66 11.02
C SER A 87 -0.73 6.20 11.44
N THR A 88 -0.38 4.93 11.21
CA THR A 88 0.96 4.37 11.49
C THR A 88 2.00 4.96 10.53
N VAL A 89 1.68 5.05 9.24
CA VAL A 89 2.53 5.62 8.20
C VAL A 89 2.80 7.11 8.44
N VAL A 90 1.80 7.87 8.91
CA VAL A 90 1.97 9.28 9.32
C VAL A 90 2.88 9.41 10.53
N LEU A 91 2.65 8.59 11.58
CA LEU A 91 3.47 8.64 12.80
C LEU A 91 4.92 8.23 12.55
N ALA A 92 5.13 7.24 11.68
CA ALA A 92 6.44 6.78 11.26
C ALA A 92 7.10 7.66 10.18
N MET A 93 6.44 8.72 9.72
CA MET A 93 6.92 9.64 8.66
C MET A 93 7.23 8.97 7.32
N ILE A 94 6.69 7.79 7.06
CA ILE A 94 6.97 7.05 5.81
C ILE A 94 6.23 7.72 4.64
N GLY A 95 4.93 8.01 4.80
CA GLY A 95 4.18 8.85 3.86
C GLY A 95 4.02 8.33 2.42
N TYR A 96 3.75 7.04 2.19
CA TYR A 96 3.62 6.44 0.83
C TYR A 96 2.69 7.14 -0.18
N GLY A 97 1.74 7.98 0.25
CA GLY A 97 0.87 8.73 -0.67
C GLY A 97 -0.21 7.93 -1.42
N HIS A 98 -0.23 6.60 -1.34
CA HIS A 98 -1.29 5.75 -1.94
C HIS A 98 -2.70 5.97 -1.35
N SER A 99 -2.78 6.59 -0.16
CA SER A 99 -4.02 7.00 0.49
C SER A 99 -3.80 8.31 1.23
N THR A 100 -4.53 9.35 0.85
CA THR A 100 -4.41 10.70 1.41
C THR A 100 -5.78 11.28 1.75
N PRO A 101 -5.90 12.11 2.79
CA PRO A 101 -7.17 12.73 3.14
C PRO A 101 -7.57 13.74 2.06
N VAL A 102 -8.73 13.52 1.45
CA VAL A 102 -9.25 14.41 0.39
C VAL A 102 -10.09 15.53 0.99
N THR A 103 -10.82 15.25 2.07
CA THR A 103 -11.72 16.21 2.73
C THR A 103 -10.95 17.27 3.50
N ILE A 104 -11.53 18.48 3.60
CA ILE A 104 -10.94 19.59 4.37
C ILE A 104 -10.74 19.18 5.83
N GLY A 105 -11.76 18.56 6.45
CA GLY A 105 -11.68 18.07 7.82
C GLY A 105 -10.59 17.00 8.02
N GLY A 106 -10.46 16.06 7.07
CA GLY A 106 -9.42 15.03 7.12
C GLY A 106 -8.01 15.62 7.01
N LYS A 107 -7.81 16.62 6.14
CA LYS A 107 -6.53 17.32 6.00
C LYS A 107 -6.18 18.10 7.27
N ALA A 108 -7.12 18.86 7.82
CA ALA A 108 -6.92 19.61 9.06
C ALA A 108 -6.60 18.69 10.25
N PHE A 109 -7.35 17.59 10.40
CA PHE A 109 -7.08 16.58 11.42
C PHE A 109 -5.70 15.94 11.23
N CYS A 110 -5.32 15.59 10.00
CA CYS A 110 -4.01 15.01 9.71
C CYS A 110 -2.86 15.95 10.12
N MET A 111 -2.99 17.26 9.88
CA MET A 111 -1.99 18.25 10.30
C MET A 111 -1.85 18.31 11.83
N ALA A 112 -2.96 18.38 12.55
CA ALA A 112 -2.97 18.39 14.02
C ALA A 112 -2.45 17.05 14.61
N TYR A 113 -2.87 15.93 14.04
CA TYR A 113 -2.43 14.59 14.42
C TYR A 113 -0.92 14.43 14.22
N ALA A 114 -0.38 14.85 13.07
CA ALA A 114 1.05 14.77 12.80
C ALA A 114 1.87 15.65 13.76
N MET A 115 1.40 16.86 14.08
CA MET A 115 2.09 17.79 14.99
C MET A 115 2.37 17.17 16.37
N VAL A 116 1.44 16.39 16.90
CA VAL A 116 1.58 15.72 18.21
C VAL A 116 2.15 14.30 18.07
N GLY A 117 1.73 13.57 17.04
CA GLY A 117 2.10 12.17 16.82
C GLY A 117 3.56 11.98 16.46
N ILE A 118 4.14 12.87 15.64
CA ILE A 118 5.55 12.80 15.22
C ILE A 118 6.51 12.88 16.43
N PRO A 119 6.44 13.89 17.31
CA PRO A 119 7.33 13.97 18.47
C PRO A 119 7.16 12.77 19.41
N LEU A 120 5.93 12.34 19.67
CA LEU A 120 5.65 11.17 20.50
C LEU A 120 6.23 9.89 19.88
N GLY A 121 6.07 9.71 18.56
CA GLY A 121 6.63 8.61 17.81
C GLY A 121 8.15 8.56 17.87
N LEU A 122 8.81 9.71 17.68
CA LEU A 122 10.28 9.81 17.79
C LEU A 122 10.79 9.40 19.17
N ILE A 123 10.15 9.89 20.25
CA ILE A 123 10.53 9.51 21.63
C ILE A 123 10.32 8.02 21.86
N MET A 124 9.21 7.46 21.36
CA MET A 124 8.93 6.02 21.45
C MET A 124 10.01 5.20 20.71
N PHE A 125 10.33 5.55 19.46
CA PHE A 125 11.37 4.87 18.68
C PHE A 125 12.75 4.98 19.33
N GLN A 126 13.10 6.14 19.87
CA GLN A 126 14.35 6.32 20.61
C GLN A 126 14.40 5.40 21.84
N SER A 127 13.34 5.36 22.65
CA SER A 127 13.29 4.50 23.85
C SER A 127 13.39 3.02 23.50
N ILE A 128 12.73 2.59 22.42
CA ILE A 128 12.84 1.21 21.91
C ILE A 128 14.27 0.94 21.44
N GLY A 129 14.88 1.87 20.68
CA GLY A 129 16.26 1.75 20.21
C GLY A 129 17.28 1.61 21.34
N GLU A 130 17.15 2.40 22.41
CA GLU A 130 17.98 2.30 23.61
C GLU A 130 17.86 0.93 24.30
N ARG A 131 16.64 0.40 24.40
CA ARG A 131 16.38 -0.94 24.96
C ARG A 131 16.98 -2.04 24.09
N LEU A 132 16.86 -1.93 22.76
CA LEU A 132 17.46 -2.87 21.81
C LEU A 132 18.99 -2.84 21.89
N ASN A 133 19.60 -1.65 21.99
CA ASN A 133 21.05 -1.51 22.18
C ASN A 133 21.51 -2.14 23.50
N LYS A 134 20.80 -1.90 24.59
CA LYS A 134 21.11 -2.54 25.89
C LYS A 134 20.98 -4.06 25.81
N PHE A 135 19.95 -4.57 25.13
CA PHE A 135 19.78 -6.00 24.90
C PHE A 135 20.95 -6.58 24.08
N ALA A 136 21.34 -5.93 22.97
CA ALA A 136 22.49 -6.32 22.16
C ALA A 136 23.78 -6.35 22.99
N SER A 137 24.02 -5.34 23.86
CA SER A 137 25.16 -5.32 24.78
C SER A 137 25.19 -6.54 25.69
N VAL A 138 24.04 -6.97 26.24
CA VAL A 138 23.94 -8.15 27.10
C VAL A 138 24.25 -9.43 26.32
N VAL A 139 23.72 -9.56 25.10
CA VAL A 139 23.96 -10.71 24.23
C VAL A 139 25.44 -10.81 23.86
N ILE A 140 26.06 -9.71 23.44
CA ILE A 140 27.49 -9.65 23.09
C ILE A 140 28.36 -10.02 24.30
N ARG A 141 28.05 -9.45 25.47
CA ARG A 141 28.78 -9.76 26.70
C ARG A 141 28.72 -11.25 27.02
N ARG A 142 27.53 -11.86 26.99
CA ARG A 142 27.35 -13.30 27.22
C ARG A 142 28.11 -14.15 26.20
N ALA A 143 28.06 -13.77 24.92
CA ALA A 143 28.81 -14.46 23.87
C ALA A 143 30.33 -14.39 24.10
N LYS A 144 30.86 -13.21 24.47
CA LYS A 144 32.29 -13.04 24.76
C LYS A 144 32.75 -13.79 26.01
N GLN A 145 31.91 -13.86 27.04
CA GLN A 145 32.17 -14.66 28.24
C GLN A 145 32.21 -16.15 27.92
N TYR A 146 31.27 -16.64 27.11
CA TYR A 146 31.28 -18.02 26.62
C TYR A 146 32.55 -18.33 25.80
N LEU A 147 33.01 -17.39 24.98
CA LEU A 147 34.24 -17.48 24.18
C LEU A 147 35.52 -17.18 24.98
N LYS A 148 35.46 -16.99 26.30
CA LYS A 148 36.60 -16.66 27.19
C LYS A 148 37.48 -15.49 26.69
N CYS A 149 36.86 -14.46 26.12
CA CYS A 149 37.57 -13.29 25.60
C CYS A 149 38.07 -12.38 26.74
N LYS A 150 39.32 -11.91 26.67
CA LYS A 150 39.93 -11.02 27.70
C LYS A 150 39.22 -9.66 27.90
N LYS A 151 38.44 -9.20 26.92
CA LYS A 151 37.65 -7.95 26.99
C LYS A 151 36.16 -8.28 26.92
N GLU A 152 35.50 -8.38 28.07
CA GLU A 152 34.10 -8.80 28.16
C GLU A 152 33.10 -7.69 27.79
N GLU A 153 33.50 -6.42 27.90
CA GLU A 153 32.61 -5.30 27.61
C GLU A 153 32.32 -5.13 26.11
N ALA A 154 31.09 -4.73 25.80
CA ALA A 154 30.66 -4.42 24.45
C ALA A 154 31.12 -3.01 24.08
N THR A 155 32.16 -2.90 23.25
CA THR A 155 32.57 -1.61 22.67
C THR A 155 31.50 -1.05 21.73
N GLU A 156 31.50 0.28 21.54
CA GLU A 156 30.59 0.99 20.63
C GLU A 156 30.61 0.39 19.21
N MET A 157 31.79 0.04 18.70
CA MET A 157 31.92 -0.63 17.40
C MET A 157 31.16 -1.97 17.35
N ASN A 158 31.21 -2.81 18.39
CA ASN A 158 30.46 -4.07 18.39
C ASN A 158 28.95 -3.84 18.36
N LEU A 159 28.48 -2.76 19.00
CA LEU A 159 27.08 -2.39 18.99
C LEU A 159 26.65 -1.89 17.61
N MET A 160 27.47 -1.08 16.93
CA MET A 160 27.21 -0.67 15.54
C MET A 160 27.12 -1.88 14.59
N PHE A 161 28.02 -2.86 14.74
CA PHE A 161 27.95 -4.09 13.93
C PHE A 161 26.72 -4.93 14.28
N ALA A 162 26.39 -5.07 15.57
CA ALA A 162 25.23 -5.87 15.99
C ALA A 162 23.90 -5.25 15.52
N THR A 163 23.75 -3.93 15.61
CA THR A 163 22.55 -3.24 15.13
C THR A 163 22.47 -3.24 13.60
N GLY A 164 23.59 -3.08 12.90
CA GLY A 164 23.67 -3.20 11.44
C GLY A 164 23.36 -4.62 10.94
N LEU A 165 23.80 -5.66 11.66
CA LEU A 165 23.42 -7.04 11.36
C LEU A 165 21.93 -7.28 11.61
N LEU A 166 21.39 -6.77 12.72
CA LEU A 166 19.97 -6.88 13.05
C LEU A 166 19.10 -6.22 11.97
N SER A 167 19.44 -5.01 11.52
CA SER A 167 18.70 -4.33 10.45
C SER A 167 18.78 -5.09 9.13
N SER A 168 19.94 -5.64 8.77
CA SER A 168 20.11 -6.51 7.60
C SER A 168 19.23 -7.75 7.66
N VAL A 169 19.18 -8.43 8.81
CA VAL A 169 18.31 -9.59 9.03
C VAL A 169 16.83 -9.21 8.91
N ILE A 170 16.42 -8.07 9.47
CA ILE A 170 15.05 -7.58 9.37
C ILE A 170 14.67 -7.32 7.90
N ILE A 171 15.53 -6.62 7.14
CA ILE A 171 15.26 -6.28 5.73
C ILE A 171 15.19 -7.55 4.87
N THR A 172 16.15 -8.47 5.01
CA THR A 172 16.20 -9.71 4.21
C THR A 172 15.05 -10.66 4.55
N THR A 173 14.72 -10.81 5.84
CA THR A 173 13.56 -11.61 6.27
C THR A 173 12.26 -10.97 5.77
N GLY A 174 12.12 -9.65 5.88
CA GLY A 174 10.98 -8.90 5.35
C GLY A 174 10.83 -9.11 3.83
N ALA A 175 11.93 -9.01 3.08
CA ALA A 175 11.94 -9.22 1.64
C ALA A 175 11.43 -10.62 1.25
N ALA A 176 11.85 -11.67 1.97
CA ALA A 176 11.37 -13.03 1.74
C ALA A 176 9.86 -13.16 2.01
N VAL A 177 9.36 -12.52 3.06
CA VAL A 177 7.93 -12.50 3.41
C VAL A 177 7.13 -11.77 2.33
N PHE A 178 7.49 -10.54 2.00
CA PHE A 178 6.75 -9.73 1.02
C PHE A 178 6.82 -10.31 -0.39
N SER A 179 7.95 -10.89 -0.80
CA SER A 179 8.06 -11.56 -2.10
C SER A 179 7.06 -12.72 -2.23
N LYS A 180 6.85 -13.48 -1.14
CA LYS A 180 5.88 -14.57 -1.12
C LYS A 180 4.43 -14.10 -1.07
N TYR A 181 4.11 -13.07 -0.28
CA TYR A 181 2.73 -12.64 -0.06
C TYR A 181 2.21 -11.68 -1.13
N GLU A 182 3.05 -10.76 -1.62
CA GLU A 182 2.66 -9.76 -2.62
C GLU A 182 3.00 -10.21 -4.06
N GLY A 183 3.74 -11.32 -4.22
CA GLY A 183 4.13 -11.84 -5.54
C GLY A 183 5.18 -10.98 -6.26
N TRP A 184 5.84 -10.08 -5.55
CA TRP A 184 6.93 -9.26 -6.09
C TRP A 184 8.23 -10.06 -6.20
N SER A 185 9.16 -9.58 -7.04
CA SER A 185 10.51 -10.15 -7.03
C SER A 185 11.16 -9.95 -5.65
N TYR A 186 12.12 -10.81 -5.31
CA TYR A 186 12.84 -10.66 -4.05
C TYR A 186 13.58 -9.31 -3.97
N PHE A 187 14.10 -8.83 -5.09
CA PHE A 187 14.79 -7.53 -5.17
C PHE A 187 13.83 -6.37 -4.92
N ASP A 188 12.66 -6.36 -5.56
CA ASP A 188 11.64 -5.33 -5.33
C ASP A 188 11.13 -5.35 -3.88
N SER A 189 11.01 -6.53 -3.29
CA SER A 189 10.62 -6.70 -1.89
C SER A 189 11.70 -6.19 -0.92
N PHE A 190 12.96 -6.41 -1.26
CA PHE A 190 14.10 -5.87 -0.52
C PHE A 190 14.14 -4.34 -0.61
N TYR A 191 14.00 -3.79 -1.83
CA TYR A 191 13.89 -2.36 -2.09
C TYR A 191 12.73 -1.74 -1.30
N TYR A 192 11.56 -2.36 -1.32
CA TYR A 192 10.40 -1.94 -0.52
C TYR A 192 10.72 -1.90 0.99
N CYS A 193 11.33 -2.95 1.54
CA CYS A 193 11.71 -2.98 2.95
C CYS A 193 12.71 -1.88 3.29
N PHE A 194 13.70 -1.65 2.43
CA PHE A 194 14.71 -0.59 2.62
C PHE A 194 14.09 0.80 2.60
N VAL A 195 13.34 1.14 1.54
CA VAL A 195 12.66 2.44 1.37
C VAL A 195 11.65 2.70 2.50
N THR A 196 11.00 1.66 3.01
CA THR A 196 10.06 1.74 4.13
C THR A 196 10.76 2.01 5.45
N LEU A 197 11.77 1.21 5.81
CA LEU A 197 12.45 1.30 7.11
C LEU A 197 13.37 2.53 7.22
N THR A 198 13.81 3.08 6.09
CA THR A 198 14.52 4.37 6.01
C THR A 198 13.58 5.57 5.96
N THR A 199 12.26 5.35 6.07
CA THR A 199 11.20 6.36 6.05
C THR A 199 11.22 7.26 4.80
N ILE A 200 11.73 6.74 3.66
CA ILE A 200 11.67 7.43 2.37
C ILE A 200 10.27 7.32 1.77
N GLY A 201 9.71 6.11 1.75
CA GLY A 201 8.31 5.84 1.41
C GLY A 201 7.83 6.37 0.06
N PHE A 202 8.49 6.04 -1.05
CA PHE A 202 8.07 6.50 -2.38
C PHE A 202 6.63 6.11 -2.78
N GLY A 203 6.14 4.95 -2.30
CA GLY A 203 4.78 4.49 -2.57
C GLY A 203 4.58 3.83 -3.94
N ASP A 204 5.67 3.59 -4.66
CA ASP A 204 5.74 2.73 -5.85
C ASP A 204 5.42 1.26 -5.53
N TYR A 205 5.88 0.80 -4.36
CA TYR A 205 5.48 -0.47 -3.74
C TYR A 205 4.81 -0.21 -2.39
N VAL A 206 3.63 -0.81 -2.18
CA VAL A 206 2.86 -0.71 -0.94
C VAL A 206 2.24 -2.07 -0.64
N ALA A 207 2.59 -2.66 0.50
CA ALA A 207 2.04 -3.94 0.92
C ALA A 207 0.54 -3.82 1.30
N LEU A 208 -0.15 -4.96 1.41
CA LEU A 208 -1.57 -5.09 1.74
C LEU A 208 -2.55 -4.55 0.69
N GLN A 209 -2.06 -4.07 -0.47
CA GLN A 209 -2.93 -3.61 -1.56
C GLN A 209 -3.57 -4.79 -2.32
N ILE A 210 -2.84 -5.89 -2.51
CA ILE A 210 -3.30 -7.07 -3.27
C ILE A 210 -4.28 -7.92 -2.44
N TYR A 211 -4.07 -8.03 -1.13
CA TYR A 211 -4.94 -8.84 -0.28
C TYR A 211 -6.37 -8.27 -0.19
N ILE A 212 -6.49 -6.93 -0.16
CA ILE A 212 -7.80 -6.26 -0.14
C ILE A 212 -8.52 -6.42 -1.48
N SER A 213 -7.80 -6.36 -2.60
CA SER A 213 -8.41 -6.57 -3.93
C SER A 213 -8.83 -8.03 -4.15
N LEU A 214 -8.03 -9.00 -3.71
CA LEU A 214 -8.36 -10.43 -3.79
C LEU A 214 -9.55 -10.82 -2.89
N ILE A 215 -9.59 -10.36 -1.64
CA ILE A 215 -10.76 -10.58 -0.76
C ILE A 215 -12.01 -10.00 -1.41
N ARG A 216 -11.92 -8.80 -2.00
CA ARG A 216 -13.05 -8.18 -2.67
C ARG A 216 -13.51 -8.98 -3.89
N GLU A 217 -12.61 -9.47 -4.74
CA GLU A 217 -12.99 -10.32 -5.87
C GLU A 217 -13.72 -11.57 -5.40
N VAL A 218 -13.23 -12.21 -4.33
CA VAL A 218 -13.87 -13.41 -3.77
C VAL A 218 -15.24 -13.08 -3.17
N VAL A 219 -15.36 -12.03 -2.36
CA VAL A 219 -16.63 -11.59 -1.76
C VAL A 219 -17.62 -11.18 -2.84
N HIS A 220 -17.21 -10.41 -3.84
CA HIS A 220 -18.08 -9.99 -4.95
C HIS A 220 -18.54 -11.19 -5.79
N ARG A 221 -17.67 -12.18 -6.03
CA ARG A 221 -18.07 -13.43 -6.70
C ARG A 221 -19.04 -14.25 -5.85
N ILE A 222 -18.88 -14.28 -4.52
CA ILE A 222 -19.80 -14.95 -3.59
C ILE A 222 -21.15 -14.23 -3.57
N ASP A 223 -21.17 -12.90 -3.46
CA ASP A 223 -22.39 -12.09 -3.47
C ASP A 223 -23.17 -12.26 -4.77
N ILE A 224 -22.51 -12.24 -5.94
CA ILE A 224 -23.16 -12.53 -7.23
C ILE A 224 -23.73 -13.95 -7.27
N LYS A 225 -22.97 -14.95 -6.80
CA LYS A 225 -23.45 -16.34 -6.75
C LYS A 225 -24.65 -16.47 -5.81
N LEU A 226 -24.63 -15.82 -4.65
CA LEU A 226 -25.73 -15.82 -3.70
C LEU A 226 -26.96 -15.11 -4.26
N LEU A 227 -26.81 -13.94 -4.89
CA LEU A 227 -27.90 -13.22 -5.55
C LEU A 227 -28.53 -14.03 -6.68
N ASN A 228 -27.73 -14.67 -7.53
CA ASN A 228 -28.23 -15.55 -8.60
C ASN A 228 -28.94 -16.78 -8.03
N THR A 229 -28.44 -17.34 -6.94
CA THR A 229 -29.05 -18.48 -6.25
C THR A 229 -30.39 -18.08 -5.62
N PHE A 230 -30.46 -16.93 -4.94
CA PHE A 230 -31.69 -16.38 -4.37
C PHE A 230 -32.74 -16.07 -5.43
N ASN A 231 -32.34 -15.46 -6.56
CA ASN A 231 -33.24 -15.22 -7.67
C ASN A 231 -33.77 -16.51 -8.29
N ASN A 232 -32.94 -17.55 -8.43
CA ASN A 232 -33.39 -18.86 -8.92
C ASN A 232 -34.36 -19.55 -7.95
N TYR A 233 -34.13 -19.48 -6.63
CA TYR A 233 -35.10 -20.02 -5.65
C TYR A 233 -36.42 -19.24 -5.66
N SER A 234 -36.36 -17.90 -5.73
CA SER A 234 -37.55 -17.05 -5.85
C SER A 234 -38.34 -17.35 -7.13
N LEU A 235 -37.65 -17.58 -8.26
CA LEU A 235 -38.26 -17.96 -9.52
C LEU A 235 -38.91 -19.35 -9.44
N ASN A 236 -38.24 -20.33 -8.83
CA ASN A 236 -38.79 -21.68 -8.63
C ASN A 236 -40.00 -21.70 -7.70
N ILE A 237 -40.02 -20.87 -6.65
CA ILE A 237 -41.19 -20.72 -5.75
C ILE A 237 -42.34 -20.07 -6.50
N LYS A 238 -42.09 -19.01 -7.29
CA LYS A 238 -43.12 -18.39 -8.14
C LYS A 238 -43.67 -19.40 -9.16
N LEU A 239 -42.80 -20.18 -9.80
CA LEU A 239 -43.20 -21.22 -10.75
C LEU A 239 -44.02 -22.32 -10.07
N PHE A 240 -43.61 -22.78 -8.88
CA PHE A 240 -44.35 -23.75 -8.08
C PHE A 240 -45.73 -23.24 -7.66
N LEU A 241 -45.84 -21.97 -7.25
CA LEU A 241 -47.11 -21.34 -6.89
C LEU A 241 -48.03 -21.18 -8.11
N ILE A 242 -47.47 -20.83 -9.28
CA ILE A 242 -48.22 -20.76 -10.55
C ILE A 242 -48.71 -22.16 -10.95
N THR A 243 -47.86 -23.18 -10.92
CA THR A 243 -48.24 -24.57 -11.23
C THR A 243 -49.30 -25.07 -10.25
N LYS A 244 -49.18 -24.76 -8.96
CA LYS A 244 -50.19 -25.11 -7.95
C LYS A 244 -51.51 -24.38 -8.20
N LYS A 245 -51.49 -23.11 -8.61
CA LYS A 245 -52.69 -22.33 -8.97
C LYS A 245 -53.38 -22.88 -10.22
N ILE A 246 -52.62 -23.26 -11.25
CA ILE A 246 -53.13 -23.88 -12.47
C ILE A 246 -53.75 -25.25 -12.15
N LEU A 247 -53.05 -26.09 -11.38
CA LEU A 247 -53.56 -27.41 -10.97
C LEU A 247 -54.83 -27.31 -10.11
N ASN A 248 -54.91 -26.32 -9.21
CA ASN A 248 -56.08 -26.14 -8.35
C ASN A 248 -57.29 -25.58 -9.12
N ASN A 249 -57.06 -24.77 -10.16
CA ASN A 249 -58.12 -24.33 -11.09
C ASN A 249 -58.59 -25.44 -12.03
N SER A 250 -57.74 -26.41 -12.39
CA SER A 250 -58.13 -27.58 -13.19
C SER A 250 -59.05 -28.56 -12.41
N SER A 251 -59.00 -28.54 -11.08
CA SER A 251 -59.85 -29.33 -10.18
C SER A 251 -61.24 -28.71 -9.95
N ARG A 252 -61.40 -27.40 -10.18
CA ARG A 252 -62.70 -26.72 -10.17
C ARG A 252 -63.19 -26.52 -11.60
N ASN A 253 -63.86 -27.54 -12.14
CA ASN A 253 -64.87 -27.34 -13.17
C ASN A 253 -66.05 -26.58 -12.56
N ASP A 254 -65.89 -25.29 -12.33
CA ASP A 254 -67.00 -24.35 -12.20
C ASP A 254 -66.58 -23.04 -12.87
N LEU A 255 -67.21 -22.81 -14.02
CA LEU A 255 -67.21 -21.57 -14.78
C LEU A 255 -67.56 -20.40 -13.86
N THR A 256 -66.64 -19.48 -13.64
CA THR A 256 -66.93 -18.05 -13.44
C THR A 256 -65.66 -17.25 -13.71
N PHE A 257 -65.64 -16.59 -14.86
CA PHE A 257 -64.73 -15.48 -15.17
C PHE A 257 -65.12 -14.30 -14.27
N GLU A 258 -64.24 -13.86 -13.36
CA GLU A 258 -64.24 -12.46 -12.92
C GLU A 258 -62.88 -12.03 -12.32
N PHE A 259 -62.26 -11.12 -13.07
CA PHE A 259 -61.24 -10.09 -12.82
C PHE A 259 -60.58 -9.89 -11.43
N ILE A 260 -59.29 -9.53 -11.46
CA ILE A 260 -58.69 -8.22 -11.04
C ILE A 260 -57.20 -8.42 -10.72
N PHE A 261 -56.30 -7.80 -11.49
CA PHE A 261 -54.92 -7.47 -11.11
C PHE A 261 -54.72 -5.98 -11.41
N PRO A 262 -54.40 -5.11 -10.43
CA PRO A 262 -53.77 -3.84 -10.71
C PRO A 262 -52.25 -3.99 -10.68
N TYR A 263 -51.62 -3.32 -11.64
CA TYR A 263 -50.21 -2.99 -11.69
C TYR A 263 -49.80 -2.20 -10.43
N PHE A 264 -48.72 -2.60 -9.76
CA PHE A 264 -47.54 -1.81 -9.34
C PHE A 264 -46.59 -2.67 -8.51
#